data_AF-A0A1F5LB02-F1
#
_entry.id   AF-A0A1F5LB02-F1
#
_cell.length_a   1.000
_cell.length_b   1.000
_cell.length_c   1.000
_cell.angle_alpha   90.00
_cell.angle_beta   90.00
_cell.angle_gamma   90.00
#
_symmetry.space_group_name_H-M   'P 1'
#
loop_
_entity.id
_entity.type
_entity.pdbx_description
1 polymer ?
#
loop_
_entity_poly.entity_id
_entity_poly.type
_entity_poly.pdbx_seq_one_letter_code
_entity_poly.pdbx_strand_id
1 'polypeptide(L)'
;MHHKTIIAMIAGLSTTIQAKESRTFAVNHFYGKGALVTGRMDPITNPGVAASHVHTIQGGSNFNLTMTDDALPSSNCTSSRVDADKSNYWTPSLYFQASNGSFLSVPMFYMNVYYFFEATDDEIKPFPVGLRMLSGDKDLRTPPAGGASNVLDTNEGVIQPVQWTCPRKSYNPPSYPASSDGLHGVGIQDPNNAGQGAGFPHVNCDGYASPLRADIHFPSCYNPAAGLRDYKNNMAWPSSKGTTGGKANCPEGWVHVPHIFYEVYWNTPLFEDLWTPGMGEQPFILSNGDRTGYSLHGDFIAGWDEAVLQKIIDNCDAGDAGMDKCADAGFINDPSTSCNIANQIIEPISGVLDKLPGDNPPTGWGQGAEDVPSTSPSGESVSVTTTAQSNVKTAAPSDSTGTDSSISGWSYLGCYSDNVSARALTGIKFANLGVGKVTSTACTDYCAKAGFSLAGTEYAGQCFCGDKLEGSVKIGEEKCDMKCNGDDSQICGGSAALSVYESTEKTSTRKLKRHLRSHLRGVHA
;
A
#
# COMPACT_ATOMS: atom_id res chain seq x y z
N MET A 1 -46.88 23.31 60.43
CA MET A 1 -46.97 22.40 59.27
C MET A 1 -46.78 23.21 57.98
N HIS A 2 -45.56 23.33 57.46
CA HIS A 2 -45.29 23.85 56.11
C HIS A 2 -44.22 22.93 55.51
N HIS A 3 -44.65 21.93 54.75
CA HIS A 3 -43.75 21.10 53.94
C HIS A 3 -43.50 21.85 52.63
N LYS A 4 -42.25 22.29 52.44
CA LYS A 4 -41.74 22.74 51.14
C LYS A 4 -41.36 21.49 50.35
N THR A 5 -42.12 21.18 49.30
CA THR A 5 -41.74 20.15 48.33
C THR A 5 -40.67 20.74 47.41
N ILE A 6 -39.41 20.33 47.60
CA ILE A 6 -38.32 20.58 46.65
C ILE A 6 -38.47 19.51 45.55
N ILE A 7 -38.92 19.92 44.37
CA ILE A 7 -38.87 19.09 43.18
C ILE A 7 -37.42 19.11 42.68
N ALA A 8 -36.69 18.03 42.92
CA ALA A 8 -35.42 17.79 42.26
C ALA A 8 -35.69 17.42 40.80
N MET A 9 -35.37 18.32 39.87
CA MET A 9 -35.27 17.96 38.45
C MET A 9 -34.02 17.09 38.29
N ILE A 10 -34.21 15.79 38.12
CA ILE A 10 -33.18 14.91 37.59
C ILE A 10 -33.07 15.26 36.10
N ALA A 11 -32.06 16.06 35.75
CA ALA A 11 -31.64 16.19 34.36
C ALA A 11 -31.10 14.83 33.92
N GLY A 12 -31.91 14.06 33.20
CA GLY A 12 -31.40 12.92 32.45
C GLY A 12 -30.37 13.45 31.46
N LEU A 13 -29.12 12.98 31.56
CA LEU A 13 -28.17 13.04 30.47
C LEU A 13 -28.73 12.14 29.36
N SER A 14 -29.61 12.69 28.53
CA SER A 14 -29.85 12.12 27.21
C SER A 14 -28.54 12.27 26.45
N THR A 15 -27.83 11.16 26.24
CA THR A 15 -26.76 11.09 25.25
C THR A 15 -27.41 11.40 23.91
N THR A 16 -27.32 12.65 23.47
CA THR A 16 -27.74 13.05 22.13
C THR A 16 -26.87 12.25 21.18
N ILE A 17 -27.47 11.30 20.45
CA ILE A 17 -26.83 10.67 19.29
C ILE A 17 -26.38 11.81 18.39
N GLN A 18 -25.06 11.99 18.25
CA GLN A 18 -24.51 13.09 17.48
C GLN A 18 -24.51 12.68 16.02
N ALA A 19 -25.64 12.89 15.34
CA ALA A 19 -25.76 12.70 13.91
C ALA A 19 -24.64 13.48 13.18
N LYS A 20 -24.02 12.84 12.18
CA LYS A 20 -22.96 13.44 11.38
C LYS A 20 -23.55 13.89 10.05
N GLU A 21 -23.60 15.19 9.82
CA GLU A 21 -24.27 15.77 8.65
C GLU A 21 -23.42 15.75 7.37
N SER A 22 -22.11 15.59 7.51
CA SER A 22 -21.17 15.54 6.39
C SER A 22 -19.98 14.63 6.70
N ARG A 23 -19.44 13.98 5.66
CA ARG A 23 -18.20 13.19 5.77
C ARG A 23 -17.05 14.07 6.27
N THR A 24 -16.30 13.57 7.24
CA THR A 24 -14.91 13.98 7.50
C THR A 24 -13.99 12.80 7.33
N PHE A 25 -12.70 13.02 7.12
CA PHE A 25 -11.74 11.93 7.00
C PHE A 25 -10.32 12.29 7.40
N ALA A 26 -9.53 11.26 7.67
CA ALA A 26 -8.10 11.39 7.85
C ALA A 26 -7.38 10.12 7.37
N VAL A 27 -6.16 10.29 6.85
CA VAL A 27 -5.36 9.18 6.32
C VAL A 27 -4.39 8.65 7.37
N ASN A 28 -4.46 7.37 7.67
CA ASN A 28 -3.40 6.68 8.39
C ASN A 28 -2.23 6.41 7.43
N HIS A 29 -1.12 7.11 7.67
CA HIS A 29 0.13 6.92 6.95
C HIS A 29 1.01 5.89 7.67
N PHE A 30 1.67 5.02 6.90
CA PHE A 30 2.72 4.14 7.44
C PHE A 30 4.11 4.75 7.26
N TYR A 31 5.04 4.38 8.13
CA TYR A 31 6.44 4.82 8.08
C TYR A 31 7.39 3.62 8.15
N GLY A 32 8.70 3.89 8.00
CA GLY A 32 9.75 2.89 8.12
C GLY A 32 10.14 2.22 6.80
N LYS A 33 10.98 1.19 6.93
CA LYS A 33 11.60 0.51 5.80
C LYS A 33 10.74 -0.68 5.35
N GLY A 34 9.68 -0.37 4.60
CA GLY A 34 8.77 -1.37 4.03
C GLY A 34 7.62 -1.75 4.97
N ALA A 35 7.03 -2.93 4.72
CA ALA A 35 5.91 -3.47 5.47
C ALA A 35 6.34 -4.00 6.86
N LEU A 36 5.40 -4.13 7.80
CA LEU A 36 5.64 -4.81 9.08
C LEU A 36 6.23 -6.21 8.85
N VAL A 37 5.60 -6.98 7.97
CA VAL A 37 6.08 -8.27 7.49
C VAL A 37 5.43 -8.61 6.15
N THR A 38 6.11 -9.42 5.35
CA THR A 38 5.54 -10.05 4.14
C THR A 38 5.73 -11.56 4.27
N GLY A 39 4.67 -12.33 4.07
CA GLY A 39 4.69 -13.78 4.26
C GLY A 39 3.31 -14.40 4.15
N ARG A 40 3.22 -15.73 4.17
CA ARG A 40 1.93 -16.45 4.21
C ARG A 40 1.35 -16.46 5.62
N MET A 41 0.97 -15.29 6.11
CA MET A 41 0.49 -15.09 7.48
C MET A 41 -0.87 -14.40 7.45
N ASP A 42 -1.91 -15.13 7.86
CA ASP A 42 -3.28 -14.64 7.94
C ASP A 42 -4.02 -15.30 9.13
N PRO A 43 -4.10 -14.63 10.28
CA PRO A 43 -4.79 -15.15 11.46
C PRO A 43 -6.32 -15.09 11.37
N ILE A 44 -6.91 -14.52 10.31
CA ILE A 44 -8.35 -14.49 10.09
C ILE A 44 -8.78 -15.76 9.34
N THR A 45 -8.20 -16.01 8.17
CA THR A 45 -8.65 -17.10 7.29
C THR A 45 -7.89 -18.40 7.51
N ASN A 46 -6.65 -18.33 8.03
CA ASN A 46 -5.77 -19.48 8.25
C ASN A 46 -5.12 -19.45 9.66
N PRO A 47 -5.92 -19.41 10.74
CA PRO A 47 -5.38 -19.28 12.09
C PRO A 47 -4.45 -20.45 12.46
N GLY A 48 -3.24 -20.12 12.88
CA GLY A 48 -2.23 -21.05 13.41
C GLY A 48 -1.43 -21.81 12.37
N VAL A 49 -1.69 -21.58 11.08
CA VAL A 49 -1.01 -22.26 9.97
C VAL A 49 -0.61 -21.26 8.90
N ALA A 50 0.23 -21.68 7.95
CA ALA A 50 0.55 -20.84 6.82
C ALA A 50 -0.72 -20.51 6.01
N ALA A 51 -0.88 -19.24 5.65
CA ALA A 51 -1.96 -18.79 4.78
C ALA A 51 -1.85 -19.44 3.39
N SER A 52 -2.95 -19.51 2.65
CA SER A 52 -2.92 -20.09 1.29
C SER A 52 -1.98 -19.33 0.35
N HIS A 53 -1.75 -18.04 0.58
CA HIS A 53 -0.92 -17.17 -0.26
C HIS A 53 -0.22 -16.09 0.57
N VAL A 54 0.67 -15.33 -0.07
CA VAL A 54 1.50 -14.30 0.59
C VAL A 54 0.72 -13.00 0.72
N HIS A 55 0.80 -12.39 1.90
CA HIS A 55 0.29 -11.05 2.17
C HIS A 55 1.43 -10.08 2.47
N THR A 56 1.15 -8.79 2.26
CA THR A 56 1.98 -7.69 2.77
C THR A 56 1.22 -7.00 3.91
N ILE A 57 1.80 -7.02 5.11
CA ILE A 57 1.12 -6.62 6.35
C ILE A 57 1.70 -5.30 6.87
N GLN A 58 0.83 -4.39 7.29
CA GLN A 58 1.15 -3.20 8.07
C GLN A 58 0.52 -3.28 9.47
N GLY A 59 1.04 -2.53 10.45
CA GLY A 59 0.41 -2.36 11.76
C GLY A 59 1.26 -2.74 12.96
N GLY A 60 0.59 -3.20 14.03
CA GLY A 60 1.19 -3.56 15.32
C GLY A 60 2.07 -4.83 15.29
N SER A 61 3.16 -4.81 16.05
CA SER A 61 4.17 -5.88 16.10
C SER A 61 3.74 -7.20 16.74
N ASN A 62 2.59 -7.26 17.41
CA ASN A 62 2.09 -8.53 17.95
C ASN A 62 1.36 -9.38 16.89
N PHE A 63 1.30 -8.93 15.63
CA PHE A 63 0.81 -9.73 14.51
C PHE A 63 1.47 -11.11 14.48
N ASN A 64 0.66 -12.16 14.40
CA ASN A 64 1.12 -13.53 14.56
C ASN A 64 0.14 -14.50 13.85
N LEU A 65 0.57 -15.72 13.55
CA LEU A 65 -0.30 -16.76 12.96
C LEU A 65 -1.50 -17.08 13.86
N THR A 66 -1.34 -16.92 15.18
CA THR A 66 -2.44 -17.03 16.16
C THR A 66 -2.40 -15.85 17.10
N MET A 67 -3.56 -15.23 17.31
CA MET A 67 -3.69 -14.03 18.13
C MET A 67 -4.93 -14.09 19.01
N THR A 68 -4.77 -13.70 20.28
CA THR A 68 -5.90 -13.34 21.13
C THR A 68 -6.49 -12.01 20.68
N ASP A 69 -7.69 -11.69 21.13
CA ASP A 69 -8.41 -10.49 20.68
C ASP A 69 -7.75 -9.21 21.21
N ASP A 70 -7.04 -9.31 22.33
CA ASP A 70 -6.33 -8.23 23.03
C ASP A 70 -4.82 -8.18 22.72
N ALA A 71 -4.33 -8.97 21.75
CA ALA A 71 -2.91 -9.07 21.46
C ALA A 71 -2.32 -7.74 20.93
N LEU A 72 -3.07 -7.02 20.09
CA LEU A 72 -2.57 -5.86 19.36
C LEU A 72 -2.29 -4.63 20.22
N PRO A 73 -3.15 -4.23 21.17
CA PRO A 73 -2.83 -3.13 22.09
C PRO A 73 -1.50 -3.30 22.84
N SER A 74 -1.04 -4.54 23.02
CA SER A 74 0.24 -4.87 23.68
C SER A 74 1.44 -4.89 22.73
N SER A 75 1.29 -4.40 21.48
CA SER A 75 2.38 -4.37 20.51
C SER A 75 3.49 -3.40 20.92
N ASN A 76 4.73 -3.87 20.93
CA ASN A 76 5.91 -3.05 21.25
C ASN A 76 6.13 -1.89 20.26
N CYS A 77 5.71 -2.06 19.00
CA CYS A 77 5.73 -1.00 18.00
C CYS A 77 4.58 -1.17 17.00
N THR A 78 4.37 -0.18 16.13
CA THR A 78 3.46 -0.24 14.97
C THR A 78 4.13 0.44 13.78
N SER A 79 3.82 0.00 12.55
CA SER A 79 4.23 0.72 11.34
C SER A 79 3.34 1.92 11.02
N SER A 80 2.22 2.14 11.74
CA SER A 80 1.42 3.37 11.65
C SER A 80 2.15 4.57 12.25
N ARG A 81 2.06 5.73 11.59
CA ARG A 81 2.58 6.99 12.15
C ARG A 81 1.94 7.35 13.50
N VAL A 82 0.67 7.00 13.69
CA VAL A 82 -0.03 7.22 14.96
C VAL A 82 0.21 6.03 15.86
N ASP A 83 0.91 6.21 16.97
CA ASP A 83 1.31 5.09 17.83
C ASP A 83 0.14 4.38 18.51
N ALA A 84 -0.93 5.12 18.75
CA ALA A 84 -2.19 4.60 19.28
C ALA A 84 -2.86 3.61 18.33
N ASP A 85 -2.47 3.56 17.06
CA ASP A 85 -2.95 2.56 16.12
C ASP A 85 -2.02 1.33 16.07
N LYS A 86 -2.39 0.31 16.83
CA LYS A 86 -1.74 -1.02 16.74
C LYS A 86 -2.52 -2.00 15.88
N SER A 87 -3.53 -1.55 15.14
CA SER A 87 -4.31 -2.41 14.24
C SER A 87 -3.41 -3.01 13.17
N ASN A 88 -3.82 -4.14 12.59
CA ASN A 88 -3.16 -4.71 11.41
C ASN A 88 -4.01 -4.58 10.16
N TYR A 89 -3.34 -4.32 9.05
CA TYR A 89 -3.91 -4.08 7.72
C TYR A 89 -3.11 -4.88 6.71
N TRP A 90 -3.74 -5.72 5.90
CA TRP A 90 -2.99 -6.45 4.89
C TRP A 90 -3.78 -6.76 3.64
N THR A 91 -3.04 -7.01 2.56
CA THR A 91 -3.56 -7.41 1.24
C THR A 91 -2.65 -8.47 0.63
N PRO A 92 -3.14 -9.26 -0.33
CA PRO A 92 -2.30 -10.19 -1.10
C PRO A 92 -1.13 -9.46 -1.78
N SER A 93 0.05 -10.04 -1.74
CA SER A 93 1.20 -9.54 -2.49
C SER A 93 1.00 -9.72 -4.00
N LEU A 94 1.60 -8.84 -4.78
CA LEU A 94 1.57 -8.87 -6.24
C LEU A 94 2.89 -9.43 -6.80
N TYR A 95 2.78 -10.21 -7.87
CA TYR A 95 3.90 -10.76 -8.62
C TYR A 95 3.77 -10.40 -10.10
N PHE A 96 4.89 -10.39 -10.80
CA PHE A 96 4.99 -10.30 -12.24
C PHE A 96 5.39 -11.67 -12.77
N GLN A 97 4.61 -12.21 -13.70
CA GLN A 97 4.91 -13.46 -14.41
C GLN A 97 5.68 -13.13 -15.70
N ALA A 98 6.97 -13.48 -15.72
CA ALA A 98 7.82 -13.30 -16.87
C ALA A 98 7.48 -14.28 -18.01
N SER A 99 7.90 -13.93 -19.23
CA SER A 99 7.66 -14.73 -20.44
C SER A 99 8.28 -16.14 -20.40
N ASN A 100 9.30 -16.35 -19.58
CA ASN A 100 9.89 -17.67 -19.33
C ASN A 100 9.12 -18.49 -18.27
N GLY A 101 8.02 -17.96 -17.73
CA GLY A 101 7.18 -18.58 -16.70
C GLY A 101 7.59 -18.29 -15.25
N SER A 102 8.76 -17.69 -15.01
CA SER A 102 9.21 -17.33 -13.66
C SER A 102 8.43 -16.15 -13.08
N PHE A 103 8.45 -16.00 -11.75
CA PHE A 103 7.77 -14.95 -11.02
C PHE A 103 8.77 -14.03 -10.34
N LEU A 104 8.45 -12.73 -10.34
CA LEU A 104 9.18 -11.68 -9.66
C LEU A 104 8.21 -10.95 -8.74
N SER A 105 8.56 -10.76 -7.47
CA SER A 105 7.73 -9.95 -6.56
C SER A 105 7.65 -8.51 -7.07
N VAL A 106 6.43 -7.96 -7.12
CA VAL A 106 6.21 -6.53 -7.38
C VAL A 106 6.17 -5.82 -6.04
N PRO A 107 7.14 -4.93 -5.74
CA PRO A 107 7.19 -4.27 -4.45
C PRO A 107 5.95 -3.40 -4.22
N MET A 108 5.34 -3.52 -3.03
CA MET A 108 4.40 -2.51 -2.55
C MET A 108 5.17 -1.19 -2.40
N PHE A 109 4.76 -0.18 -3.16
CA PHE A 109 5.36 1.15 -3.14
C PHE A 109 4.98 1.89 -1.86
N TYR A 110 3.67 1.99 -1.60
CA TYR A 110 3.12 2.40 -0.31
C TYR A 110 1.70 1.88 -0.15
N MET A 111 1.19 2.01 1.06
CA MET A 111 -0.20 1.81 1.42
C MET A 111 -0.64 3.03 2.24
N ASN A 112 -1.86 3.48 2.02
CA ASN A 112 -2.56 4.43 2.87
C ASN A 112 -3.87 3.79 3.32
N VAL A 113 -4.27 4.03 4.57
CA VAL A 113 -5.59 3.63 5.06
C VAL A 113 -6.38 4.88 5.40
N TYR A 114 -7.39 5.15 4.61
CA TYR A 114 -8.33 6.23 4.86
C TYR A 114 -9.33 5.77 5.91
N TYR A 115 -9.59 6.62 6.90
CA TYR A 115 -10.73 6.46 7.79
C TYR A 115 -11.74 7.54 7.44
N PHE A 116 -12.86 7.09 6.87
CA PHE A 116 -14.01 7.93 6.60
C PHE A 116 -14.98 7.87 7.78
N PHE A 117 -15.39 9.05 8.22
CA PHE A 117 -16.44 9.25 9.19
C PHE A 117 -17.64 9.79 8.42
N GLU A 118 -18.39 8.86 7.81
CA GLU A 118 -19.46 9.15 6.85
C GLU A 118 -20.59 9.97 7.46
N ALA A 119 -21.38 10.63 6.59
CA ALA A 119 -22.64 11.22 7.04
C ALA A 119 -23.60 10.09 7.45
N THR A 120 -24.16 10.18 8.65
CA THR A 120 -25.03 9.14 9.23
C THR A 120 -25.90 9.71 10.34
N ASP A 121 -27.05 9.08 10.60
CA ASP A 121 -27.86 9.36 11.79
C ASP A 121 -27.42 8.52 13.01
N ASP A 122 -26.51 7.57 12.80
CA ASP A 122 -25.93 6.75 13.88
C ASP A 122 -24.82 7.51 14.63
N GLU A 123 -24.47 7.02 15.81
CA GLU A 123 -23.22 7.39 16.48
C GLU A 123 -22.09 6.50 15.94
N ILE A 124 -21.03 7.11 15.38
CA ILE A 124 -19.82 6.39 14.97
C ILE A 124 -18.95 6.14 16.21
N LYS A 125 -18.60 4.87 16.44
CA LYS A 125 -17.78 4.40 17.57
C LYS A 125 -16.48 3.80 17.09
N PRO A 126 -15.41 3.78 17.92
CA PRO A 126 -14.19 3.07 17.58
C PRO A 126 -14.47 1.60 17.30
N PHE A 127 -13.61 1.00 16.49
CA PHE A 127 -13.62 -0.45 16.32
C PHE A 127 -13.38 -1.13 17.68
N PRO A 128 -14.19 -2.12 18.07
CA PRO A 128 -13.88 -2.97 19.20
C PRO A 128 -12.52 -3.64 19.00
N VAL A 129 -11.66 -3.60 20.01
CA VAL A 129 -10.35 -4.24 19.98
C VAL A 129 -10.49 -5.72 19.59
N GLY A 130 -9.69 -6.17 18.61
CA GLY A 130 -9.70 -7.54 18.11
C GLY A 130 -10.78 -7.85 17.07
N LEU A 131 -11.61 -6.88 16.67
CA LEU A 131 -12.55 -7.04 15.57
C LEU A 131 -11.80 -7.45 14.29
N ARG A 132 -12.20 -8.56 13.68
CA ARG A 132 -11.66 -9.11 12.44
C ARG A 132 -12.61 -8.82 11.29
N MET A 133 -12.09 -8.27 10.21
CA MET A 133 -12.84 -7.93 9.00
C MET A 133 -12.09 -8.43 7.77
N LEU A 134 -12.84 -8.89 6.78
CA LEU A 134 -12.34 -9.20 5.44
C LEU A 134 -13.26 -8.51 4.43
N SER A 135 -12.67 -7.89 3.41
CA SER A 135 -13.41 -7.30 2.30
C SER A 135 -12.84 -7.73 0.96
N GLY A 136 -13.72 -8.01 0.00
CA GLY A 136 -13.39 -8.69 -1.26
C GLY A 136 -13.63 -10.20 -1.18
N ASP A 137 -13.26 -10.92 -2.25
CA ASP A 137 -13.43 -12.37 -2.34
C ASP A 137 -12.16 -13.02 -2.88
N LYS A 138 -11.38 -13.63 -1.99
CA LYS A 138 -10.11 -14.29 -2.31
C LYS A 138 -10.21 -15.44 -3.34
N ASP A 139 -11.40 -15.97 -3.59
CA ASP A 139 -11.63 -17.10 -4.49
C ASP A 139 -12.20 -16.67 -5.84
N LEU A 140 -12.55 -15.38 -6.02
CA LEU A 140 -13.15 -14.87 -7.25
C LEU A 140 -12.16 -14.93 -8.44
N ARG A 141 -12.61 -15.47 -9.58
CA ARG A 141 -11.84 -15.57 -10.83
C ARG A 141 -12.62 -15.10 -12.06
N THR A 142 -13.82 -14.60 -11.84
CA THR A 142 -14.74 -14.11 -12.89
C THR A 142 -15.20 -12.70 -12.56
N PRO A 143 -15.72 -11.95 -13.55
CA PRO A 143 -16.25 -10.62 -13.32
C PRO A 143 -17.20 -10.60 -12.11
N PRO A 144 -17.04 -9.63 -11.21
CA PRO A 144 -17.96 -9.42 -10.09
C PRO A 144 -19.39 -9.23 -10.59
N ALA A 145 -20.36 -9.80 -9.88
CA ALA A 145 -21.76 -9.78 -10.31
C ALA A 145 -22.34 -8.36 -10.42
N GLY A 146 -21.82 -7.41 -9.61
CA GLY A 146 -22.16 -5.98 -9.67
C GLY A 146 -21.46 -5.21 -10.79
N GLY A 147 -20.63 -5.87 -11.60
CA GLY A 147 -19.79 -5.23 -12.60
C GLY A 147 -18.58 -4.53 -11.97
N ALA A 148 -18.12 -3.46 -12.61
CA ALA A 148 -16.90 -2.76 -12.23
C ALA A 148 -17.12 -1.50 -11.40
N SER A 149 -18.36 -1.02 -11.24
CA SER A 149 -18.65 0.18 -10.47
C SER A 149 -18.37 -0.02 -9.00
N ASN A 150 -17.83 1.01 -8.34
CA ASN A 150 -17.70 1.02 -6.88
C ASN A 150 -19.09 1.21 -6.25
N VAL A 151 -19.64 0.15 -5.68
CA VAL A 151 -20.94 0.15 -5.01
C VAL A 151 -20.74 -0.27 -3.57
N LEU A 152 -20.97 0.67 -2.64
CA LEU A 152 -20.76 0.48 -1.19
C LEU A 152 -22.06 0.54 -0.39
N ASP A 153 -23.19 0.67 -1.07
CA ASP A 153 -24.53 0.72 -0.49
C ASP A 153 -25.43 -0.34 -1.13
N THR A 154 -25.97 -1.23 -0.30
CA THR A 154 -26.88 -2.30 -0.73
C THR A 154 -28.19 -1.79 -1.36
N ASN A 155 -28.56 -0.53 -1.11
CA ASN A 155 -29.71 0.14 -1.71
C ASN A 155 -29.40 0.65 -3.14
N GLU A 156 -28.12 0.79 -3.49
CA GLU A 156 -27.68 1.30 -4.80
C GLU A 156 -27.31 0.17 -5.77
N GLY A 157 -27.05 -1.04 -5.29
CA GLY A 157 -26.80 -2.20 -6.13
C GLY A 157 -26.14 -3.37 -5.43
N VAL A 158 -25.57 -4.27 -6.23
CA VAL A 158 -24.71 -5.35 -5.72
C VAL A 158 -23.40 -4.74 -5.27
N ILE A 159 -23.04 -4.99 -4.01
CA ILE A 159 -21.81 -4.47 -3.42
C ILE A 159 -20.60 -4.90 -4.25
N GLN A 160 -19.75 -3.93 -4.55
CA GLN A 160 -18.48 -4.12 -5.23
C GLN A 160 -17.43 -3.20 -4.59
N PRO A 161 -16.73 -3.68 -3.56
CA PRO A 161 -15.89 -2.82 -2.72
C PRO A 161 -14.43 -2.77 -3.19
N VAL A 162 -14.11 -3.53 -4.23
CA VAL A 162 -12.75 -3.70 -4.74
C VAL A 162 -12.65 -3.19 -6.17
N GLN A 163 -11.68 -2.31 -6.41
CA GLN A 163 -11.34 -1.85 -7.75
C GLN A 163 -9.83 -1.80 -7.95
N TRP A 164 -9.44 -1.87 -9.22
CA TRP A 164 -8.10 -1.55 -9.68
C TRP A 164 -8.11 -0.20 -10.36
N THR A 165 -7.29 0.71 -9.84
CA THR A 165 -7.04 2.02 -10.44
C THR A 165 -5.70 1.98 -11.16
N CYS A 166 -5.71 2.41 -12.42
CA CYS A 166 -4.49 2.60 -13.21
C CYS A 166 -4.36 4.08 -13.55
N PRO A 167 -3.73 4.89 -12.68
CA PRO A 167 -3.67 6.32 -12.90
C PRO A 167 -2.83 6.61 -14.15
N ARG A 168 -3.39 7.41 -15.05
CA ARG A 168 -2.73 7.74 -16.33
C ARG A 168 -2.92 9.19 -16.70
N LYS A 169 -1.96 9.76 -17.43
CA LYS A 169 -2.07 11.13 -17.97
C LYS A 169 -3.16 11.22 -19.05
N SER A 170 -3.40 10.11 -19.74
CA SER A 170 -4.47 9.97 -20.72
C SER A 170 -5.04 8.57 -20.65
N TYR A 171 -6.37 8.46 -20.74
CA TYR A 171 -7.09 7.20 -20.87
C TYR A 171 -7.40 6.86 -22.34
N ASN A 172 -6.59 7.38 -23.26
CA ASN A 172 -6.56 6.96 -24.65
C ASN A 172 -5.14 6.44 -25.00
N PRO A 173 -4.97 5.15 -25.33
CA PRO A 173 -5.99 4.10 -25.37
C PRO A 173 -6.58 3.82 -23.97
N PRO A 174 -7.79 3.24 -23.86
CA PRO A 174 -8.42 2.98 -22.56
C PRO A 174 -7.65 1.91 -21.78
N SER A 175 -7.68 1.99 -20.44
CA SER A 175 -7.02 0.99 -19.58
C SER A 175 -7.66 -0.39 -19.67
N TYR A 176 -8.94 -0.42 -20.04
CA TYR A 176 -9.76 -1.59 -20.28
C TYR A 176 -10.44 -1.42 -21.66
N PRO A 177 -10.36 -2.37 -22.59
CA PRO A 177 -11.03 -2.25 -23.88
C PRO A 177 -12.55 -2.19 -23.69
N ALA A 178 -13.24 -1.37 -24.50
CA ALA A 178 -14.71 -1.28 -24.44
C ALA A 178 -15.41 -2.62 -24.77
N SER A 179 -14.73 -3.52 -25.48
CA SER A 179 -15.20 -4.87 -25.80
C SER A 179 -14.83 -5.93 -24.75
N SER A 180 -14.17 -5.55 -23.66
CA SER A 180 -13.78 -6.50 -22.63
C SER A 180 -15.02 -7.07 -21.95
N ASP A 181 -15.13 -8.40 -21.93
CA ASP A 181 -16.13 -9.12 -21.14
C ASP A 181 -15.63 -9.47 -19.74
N GLY A 182 -14.36 -9.15 -19.43
CA GLY A 182 -13.74 -9.48 -18.17
C GLY A 182 -13.47 -10.96 -18.01
N LEU A 183 -13.45 -11.77 -19.07
CA LEU A 183 -13.17 -13.20 -19.01
C LEU A 183 -11.88 -13.58 -19.75
N HIS A 184 -11.35 -12.67 -20.57
CA HIS A 184 -10.26 -12.96 -21.50
C HIS A 184 -9.12 -11.94 -21.36
N GLY A 185 -8.21 -12.19 -20.41
CA GLY A 185 -6.92 -11.49 -20.31
C GLY A 185 -6.96 -10.11 -19.68
N VAL A 186 -8.12 -9.43 -19.69
CA VAL A 186 -8.30 -8.06 -19.21
C VAL A 186 -9.57 -7.95 -18.38
N GLY A 187 -9.53 -7.13 -17.33
CA GLY A 187 -10.71 -6.79 -16.53
C GLY A 187 -11.76 -5.96 -17.28
N ILE A 188 -12.73 -5.44 -16.53
CA ILE A 188 -13.83 -4.60 -17.03
C ILE A 188 -13.74 -3.20 -16.45
N GLN A 189 -14.06 -2.20 -17.28
CA GLN A 189 -13.98 -0.78 -16.91
C GLN A 189 -15.14 -0.37 -16.01
N ASP A 190 -14.88 0.48 -15.01
CA ASP A 190 -15.95 1.21 -14.33
C ASP A 190 -16.65 2.13 -15.34
N PRO A 191 -17.97 1.99 -15.56
CA PRO A 191 -18.72 2.85 -16.48
C PRO A 191 -18.66 4.34 -16.14
N ASN A 192 -18.36 4.70 -14.89
CA ASN A 192 -18.32 6.07 -14.40
C ASN A 192 -16.89 6.61 -14.26
N ASN A 193 -15.86 5.76 -14.38
CA ASN A 193 -14.47 6.19 -14.22
C ASN A 193 -13.51 5.45 -15.15
N ALA A 194 -12.98 6.17 -16.14
CA ALA A 194 -12.15 5.57 -17.18
C ALA A 194 -10.80 5.00 -16.67
N GLY A 195 -10.34 5.43 -15.49
CA GLY A 195 -9.11 4.96 -14.87
C GLY A 195 -9.28 3.78 -13.90
N GLN A 196 -10.52 3.36 -13.67
CA GLN A 196 -10.86 2.32 -12.71
C GLN A 196 -11.57 1.16 -13.38
N GLY A 197 -11.53 0.01 -12.72
CA GLY A 197 -12.22 -1.18 -13.18
C GLY A 197 -12.15 -2.31 -12.16
N ALA A 198 -12.80 -3.40 -12.49
CA ALA A 198 -12.63 -4.66 -11.79
C ALA A 198 -11.70 -5.57 -12.59
N GLY A 199 -10.78 -6.23 -11.89
CA GLY A 199 -9.71 -7.02 -12.50
C GLY A 199 -8.59 -6.15 -13.08
N PHE A 200 -7.52 -6.78 -13.53
CA PHE A 200 -6.33 -6.06 -13.98
C PHE A 200 -6.54 -5.31 -15.30
N PRO A 201 -5.97 -4.10 -15.44
CA PRO A 201 -5.89 -3.39 -16.71
C PRO A 201 -4.87 -4.04 -17.64
N HIS A 202 -4.93 -3.71 -18.94
CA HIS A 202 -4.02 -4.25 -19.96
C HIS A 202 -2.96 -3.25 -20.43
N VAL A 203 -2.73 -2.18 -19.66
CA VAL A 203 -1.82 -1.09 -20.00
C VAL A 203 -0.90 -0.77 -18.81
N ASN A 204 0.23 -0.12 -19.09
CA ASN A 204 1.05 0.49 -18.05
C ASN A 204 0.35 1.73 -17.46
N CYS A 205 0.51 1.94 -16.16
CA CYS A 205 0.01 3.11 -15.44
C CYS A 205 1.12 4.19 -15.42
N ASP A 206 0.81 5.43 -15.81
CA ASP A 206 1.80 6.48 -16.17
C ASP A 206 1.52 7.89 -15.60
N GLY A 207 0.53 8.03 -14.71
CA GLY A 207 0.17 9.27 -14.03
C GLY A 207 1.10 9.70 -12.87
N TYR A 208 0.78 10.83 -12.22
CA TYR A 208 1.61 11.61 -11.29
C TYR A 208 2.27 10.84 -10.11
N ALA A 209 1.67 9.74 -9.65
CA ALA A 209 2.19 8.90 -8.56
C ALA A 209 2.39 7.43 -8.97
N SER A 210 2.31 7.12 -10.27
CA SER A 210 1.72 5.86 -10.74
C SER A 210 2.63 4.67 -10.66
N PRO A 211 2.20 3.76 -9.81
CA PRO A 211 2.09 2.42 -10.32
C PRO A 211 0.66 1.89 -10.17
N LEU A 212 0.42 0.60 -10.42
CA LEU A 212 -0.92 0.01 -10.32
C LEU A 212 -1.44 0.13 -8.87
N ARG A 213 -2.69 0.57 -8.72
CA ARG A 213 -3.32 0.82 -7.41
C ARG A 213 -4.51 -0.10 -7.18
N ALA A 214 -4.58 -0.68 -5.99
CA ALA A 214 -5.77 -1.33 -5.45
C ALA A 214 -6.54 -0.38 -4.55
N ASP A 215 -7.86 -0.44 -4.70
CA ASP A 215 -8.85 0.31 -3.95
C ASP A 215 -9.73 -0.72 -3.24
N ILE A 216 -9.67 -0.79 -1.91
CA ILE A 216 -10.40 -1.80 -1.13
C ILE A 216 -11.15 -1.12 0.01
N HIS A 217 -12.47 -1.07 -0.11
CA HIS A 217 -13.36 -0.53 0.92
C HIS A 217 -13.80 -1.62 1.87
N PHE A 218 -14.07 -1.29 3.13
CA PHE A 218 -14.63 -2.22 4.10
C PHE A 218 -16.01 -1.81 4.59
N PRO A 219 -16.87 -2.78 4.94
CA PRO A 219 -18.14 -2.51 5.61
C PRO A 219 -17.93 -1.81 6.96
N SER A 220 -18.86 -0.92 7.33
CA SER A 220 -18.74 -0.04 8.52
C SER A 220 -19.84 -0.26 9.57
N CYS A 221 -20.60 -1.35 9.49
CA CYS A 221 -21.58 -1.74 10.51
C CYS A 221 -21.16 -3.04 11.18
N TYR A 222 -20.87 -2.99 12.47
CA TYR A 222 -20.46 -4.14 13.27
C TYR A 222 -21.64 -4.77 14.03
N ASN A 223 -21.80 -6.09 13.94
CA ASN A 223 -22.76 -6.87 14.69
C ASN A 223 -22.16 -7.44 15.98
N PRO A 224 -22.44 -6.85 17.16
CA PRO A 224 -21.94 -7.36 18.42
C PRO A 224 -22.43 -8.78 18.75
N ALA A 225 -23.58 -9.22 18.21
CA ALA A 225 -24.11 -10.56 18.45
C ALA A 225 -23.32 -11.66 17.73
N ALA A 226 -22.68 -11.36 16.60
CA ALA A 226 -21.80 -12.31 15.90
C ALA A 226 -20.39 -12.38 16.55
N GLY A 227 -20.01 -11.34 17.30
CA GLY A 227 -18.73 -11.27 18.00
C GLY A 227 -17.57 -10.86 17.10
N LEU A 228 -16.37 -10.80 17.68
CA LEU A 228 -15.18 -10.21 17.04
C LEU A 228 -14.56 -11.07 15.93
N ARG A 229 -14.77 -12.40 15.98
CA ARG A 229 -14.07 -13.39 15.17
C ARG A 229 -14.85 -13.88 13.95
N ASP A 230 -16.17 -13.75 13.97
CA ASP A 230 -17.02 -14.21 12.87
C ASP A 230 -17.01 -13.21 11.71
N TYR A 231 -15.84 -13.03 11.10
CA TYR A 231 -15.57 -12.03 10.06
C TYR A 231 -16.50 -12.12 8.83
N LYS A 232 -17.23 -13.24 8.68
CA LYS A 232 -18.19 -13.46 7.60
C LYS A 232 -19.58 -12.88 7.89
N ASN A 233 -19.94 -12.76 9.17
CA ASN A 233 -21.29 -12.36 9.59
C ASN A 233 -21.28 -11.17 10.56
N ASN A 234 -20.10 -10.73 11.01
CA ASN A 234 -19.96 -9.65 11.98
C ASN A 234 -19.96 -8.25 11.36
N MET A 235 -19.85 -8.12 10.04
CA MET A 235 -19.86 -6.83 9.35
C MET A 235 -20.95 -6.74 8.28
N ALA A 236 -21.49 -5.55 8.08
CA ALA A 236 -22.44 -5.21 7.02
C ALA A 236 -22.14 -3.82 6.46
N TRP A 237 -22.55 -3.60 5.21
CA TRP A 237 -22.50 -2.29 4.58
C TRP A 237 -23.65 -1.42 5.10
N PRO A 238 -23.40 -0.14 5.42
CA PRO A 238 -24.48 0.78 5.74
C PRO A 238 -25.39 0.99 4.53
N SER A 239 -26.60 1.48 4.76
CA SER A 239 -27.60 1.67 3.71
C SER A 239 -28.25 3.04 3.76
N SER A 240 -28.37 3.70 2.61
CA SER A 240 -29.13 4.95 2.44
C SER A 240 -30.65 4.77 2.47
N LYS A 241 -31.13 3.52 2.52
CA LYS A 241 -32.57 3.25 2.54
C LYS A 241 -33.24 3.90 3.76
N GLY A 242 -34.15 4.83 3.49
CA GLY A 242 -34.91 5.53 4.53
C GLY A 242 -34.18 6.71 5.16
N THR A 243 -32.99 7.06 4.67
CA THR A 243 -32.23 8.24 5.10
C THR A 243 -32.43 9.39 4.11
N THR A 244 -31.93 10.59 4.46
CA THR A 244 -31.88 11.75 3.55
C THR A 244 -30.52 12.44 3.68
N GLY A 245 -30.18 13.34 2.73
CA GLY A 245 -28.94 14.12 2.82
C GLY A 245 -27.66 13.33 2.55
N GLY A 246 -27.74 12.22 1.81
CA GLY A 246 -26.57 11.38 1.50
C GLY A 246 -26.09 10.52 2.67
N LYS A 247 -26.89 10.42 3.74
CA LYS A 247 -26.57 9.61 4.91
C LYS A 247 -26.76 8.12 4.64
N ALA A 248 -26.02 7.27 5.33
CA ALA A 248 -26.26 5.84 5.36
C ALA A 248 -26.18 5.33 6.79
N ASN A 249 -27.12 4.46 7.18
CA ASN A 249 -27.25 3.96 8.55
C ASN A 249 -27.05 2.45 8.61
N CYS A 250 -26.64 1.98 9.78
CA CYS A 250 -26.48 0.58 10.08
C CYS A 250 -27.83 -0.10 10.39
N PRO A 251 -27.90 -1.43 10.24
CA PRO A 251 -29.07 -2.17 10.70
C PRO A 251 -29.29 -1.96 12.21
N GLU A 252 -30.56 -2.01 12.64
CA GLU A 252 -30.91 -1.81 14.04
C GLU A 252 -30.13 -2.77 14.97
N GLY A 253 -29.54 -2.21 16.04
CA GLY A 253 -28.74 -2.97 17.01
C GLY A 253 -27.28 -3.20 16.61
N TRP A 254 -26.86 -2.75 15.44
CA TRP A 254 -25.47 -2.80 14.98
C TRP A 254 -24.75 -1.51 15.37
N VAL A 255 -23.43 -1.60 15.51
CA VAL A 255 -22.57 -0.47 15.87
C VAL A 255 -21.97 0.11 14.60
N HIS A 256 -22.18 1.40 14.35
CA HIS A 256 -21.51 2.11 13.27
C HIS A 256 -20.05 2.35 13.67
N VAL A 257 -19.11 1.82 12.90
CA VAL A 257 -17.66 1.98 13.09
C VAL A 257 -17.07 2.78 11.91
N PRO A 258 -15.81 3.26 11.95
CA PRO A 258 -15.26 3.98 10.80
C PRO A 258 -15.31 3.15 9.52
N HIS A 259 -15.58 3.80 8.39
CA HIS A 259 -15.40 3.19 7.08
C HIS A 259 -13.92 3.27 6.71
N ILE A 260 -13.23 2.13 6.65
CA ILE A 260 -11.84 2.08 6.21
C ILE A 260 -11.72 1.77 4.73
N PHE A 261 -10.79 2.45 4.08
CA PHE A 261 -10.47 2.29 2.67
C PHE A 261 -8.96 2.14 2.50
N TYR A 262 -8.53 1.04 1.87
CA TYR A 262 -7.14 0.80 1.56
C TYR A 262 -6.83 1.33 0.18
N GLU A 263 -5.82 2.19 0.11
CA GLU A 263 -5.18 2.61 -1.11
C GLU A 263 -3.79 1.97 -1.15
N VAL A 264 -3.60 0.96 -2.00
CA VAL A 264 -2.34 0.20 -2.08
C VAL A 264 -1.72 0.36 -3.46
N TYR A 265 -0.49 0.85 -3.52
CA TYR A 265 0.25 1.00 -4.77
C TYR A 265 1.36 -0.06 -4.85
N TRP A 266 1.48 -0.74 -5.99
CA TRP A 266 2.60 -1.66 -6.29
C TRP A 266 3.44 -1.10 -7.40
N ASN A 267 4.76 -1.07 -7.27
CA ASN A 267 5.72 -0.47 -8.21
C ASN A 267 5.85 -1.25 -9.56
N THR A 268 4.77 -1.29 -10.32
CA THR A 268 4.68 -1.87 -11.68
C THR A 268 5.57 -1.22 -12.75
N PRO A 269 5.95 0.08 -12.68
CA PRO A 269 6.90 0.68 -13.62
C PRO A 269 8.25 -0.05 -13.71
N LEU A 270 8.67 -0.78 -12.66
CA LEU A 270 9.87 -1.61 -12.70
C LEU A 270 9.84 -2.71 -13.77
N PHE A 271 8.65 -3.02 -14.29
CA PHE A 271 8.41 -4.10 -15.23
C PHE A 271 7.98 -3.59 -16.61
N GLU A 272 7.93 -2.27 -16.84
CA GLU A 272 7.34 -1.69 -18.05
C GLU A 272 8.00 -2.18 -19.36
N ASP A 273 9.32 -2.44 -19.32
CA ASP A 273 10.12 -2.91 -20.46
C ASP A 273 10.06 -4.44 -20.66
N LEU A 274 9.38 -5.17 -19.77
CA LEU A 274 9.36 -6.63 -19.76
C LEU A 274 8.10 -7.24 -20.37
N TRP A 275 7.15 -6.42 -20.81
CA TRP A 275 5.92 -6.85 -21.46
C TRP A 275 5.41 -5.80 -22.45
N THR A 276 4.41 -6.15 -23.26
CA THR A 276 3.82 -5.23 -24.24
C THR A 276 2.39 -4.87 -23.83
N PRO A 277 2.10 -3.62 -23.42
CA PRO A 277 0.75 -3.19 -23.10
C PRO A 277 -0.13 -3.11 -24.35
N GLY A 278 -1.45 -3.18 -24.18
CA GLY A 278 -2.39 -3.05 -25.30
C GLY A 278 -2.72 -4.37 -26.01
N MET A 279 -2.17 -5.50 -25.55
CA MET A 279 -2.27 -6.79 -26.26
C MET A 279 -3.44 -7.69 -25.85
N GLY A 280 -4.31 -7.21 -24.96
CA GLY A 280 -5.43 -8.02 -24.44
C GLY A 280 -4.99 -9.05 -23.38
N GLU A 281 -3.78 -8.91 -22.83
CA GLU A 281 -3.23 -9.71 -21.75
C GLU A 281 -2.33 -8.84 -20.87
N GLN A 282 -2.09 -9.27 -19.63
CA GLN A 282 -1.24 -8.56 -18.68
C GLN A 282 -0.47 -9.54 -17.76
N PRO A 283 0.74 -9.19 -17.30
CA PRO A 283 1.65 -10.12 -16.64
C PRO A 283 1.55 -10.16 -15.11
N PHE A 284 0.75 -9.28 -14.50
CA PHE A 284 0.62 -9.21 -13.05
C PHE A 284 -0.31 -10.28 -12.52
N ILE A 285 0.01 -10.82 -11.35
CA ILE A 285 -0.69 -11.95 -10.75
C ILE A 285 -0.68 -11.79 -9.24
N LEU A 286 -1.83 -11.97 -8.60
CA LEU A 286 -1.89 -11.99 -7.13
C LEU A 286 -1.23 -13.26 -6.59
N SER A 287 -0.74 -13.20 -5.36
CA SER A 287 0.02 -14.28 -4.73
C SER A 287 -0.74 -15.61 -4.59
N ASN A 288 -2.07 -15.59 -4.67
CA ASN A 288 -2.94 -16.78 -4.72
C ASN A 288 -3.06 -17.39 -6.14
N GLY A 289 -2.25 -16.92 -7.08
CA GLY A 289 -2.25 -17.37 -8.46
C GLY A 289 -3.33 -16.71 -9.33
N ASP A 290 -4.04 -15.70 -8.86
CA ASP A 290 -5.08 -15.04 -9.65
C ASP A 290 -4.50 -14.06 -10.68
N ARG A 291 -4.64 -14.42 -11.96
CA ARG A 291 -4.30 -13.58 -13.12
C ARG A 291 -5.35 -12.55 -13.47
N THR A 292 -6.53 -12.67 -12.88
CA THR A 292 -7.66 -11.78 -13.16
C THR A 292 -7.61 -10.51 -12.34
N GLY A 293 -7.08 -10.59 -11.12
CA GLY A 293 -7.10 -9.51 -10.13
C GLY A 293 -8.44 -9.40 -9.40
N TYR A 294 -9.44 -10.22 -9.73
CA TYR A 294 -10.75 -10.20 -9.07
C TYR A 294 -10.71 -10.69 -7.64
N SER A 295 -9.71 -11.49 -7.30
CA SER A 295 -9.55 -12.01 -5.94
C SER A 295 -8.83 -11.10 -4.96
N LEU A 296 -8.57 -9.86 -5.37
CA LEU A 296 -8.05 -8.85 -4.50
C LEU A 296 -8.99 -8.69 -3.30
N HIS A 297 -8.40 -8.68 -2.11
CA HIS A 297 -9.09 -8.49 -0.85
C HIS A 297 -8.19 -7.77 0.12
N GLY A 298 -8.80 -7.26 1.18
CA GLY A 298 -8.11 -6.70 2.32
C GLY A 298 -8.61 -7.34 3.60
N ASP A 299 -7.73 -7.37 4.57
CA ASP A 299 -7.98 -7.92 5.89
C ASP A 299 -7.56 -6.93 6.96
N PHE A 300 -8.33 -6.93 8.06
CA PHE A 300 -8.15 -5.99 9.15
C PHE A 300 -8.35 -6.65 10.51
N ILE A 301 -7.47 -6.33 11.45
CA ILE A 301 -7.69 -6.59 12.89
C ILE A 301 -7.54 -5.29 13.66
N ALA A 302 -8.58 -4.89 14.36
CA ALA A 302 -8.59 -3.69 15.18
C ALA A 302 -7.62 -3.80 16.37
N GLY A 303 -6.78 -2.79 16.53
CA GLY A 303 -5.84 -2.64 17.63
C GLY A 303 -5.64 -1.19 18.05
N TRP A 304 -6.59 -0.31 17.72
CA TRP A 304 -6.58 1.08 18.16
C TRP A 304 -6.76 1.20 19.67
N ASP A 305 -6.10 2.20 20.28
CA ASP A 305 -6.59 2.78 21.52
C ASP A 305 -7.96 3.43 21.25
N GLU A 306 -9.02 2.84 21.81
CA GLU A 306 -10.40 3.25 21.56
C GLU A 306 -10.67 4.69 22.00
N ALA A 307 -10.01 5.18 23.05
CA ALA A 307 -10.22 6.53 23.54
C ALA A 307 -9.56 7.58 22.63
N VAL A 308 -8.39 7.26 22.05
CA VAL A 308 -7.76 8.09 21.03
C VAL A 308 -8.59 8.07 19.75
N LEU A 309 -9.00 6.89 19.28
CA LEU A 309 -9.79 6.78 18.04
C LEU A 309 -11.14 7.49 18.15
N GLN A 310 -11.83 7.42 19.30
CA GLN A 310 -13.08 8.18 19.50
C GLN A 310 -12.86 9.69 19.33
N LYS A 311 -11.79 10.25 19.91
CA LYS A 311 -11.49 11.68 19.72
C LYS A 311 -11.19 12.03 18.26
N ILE A 312 -10.52 11.15 17.53
CA ILE A 312 -10.28 11.33 16.10
C ILE A 312 -11.60 11.30 15.32
N ILE A 313 -12.50 10.35 15.62
CA ILE A 313 -13.84 10.26 15.02
C ILE A 313 -14.63 11.57 15.22
N ASP A 314 -14.56 12.10 16.43
CA ASP A 314 -15.35 13.27 16.84
C ASP A 314 -14.79 14.58 16.26
N ASN A 315 -13.46 14.72 16.18
CA ASN A 315 -12.83 16.03 16.01
C ASN A 315 -11.91 16.16 14.78
N CYS A 316 -11.56 15.07 14.08
CA CYS A 316 -10.57 15.14 13.00
C CYS A 316 -11.18 15.20 11.59
N ASP A 317 -10.61 16.10 10.79
CA ASP A 317 -10.81 16.22 9.35
C ASP A 317 -9.51 16.65 8.66
N ALA A 318 -8.41 15.94 8.97
CA ALA A 318 -7.09 16.27 8.43
C ALA A 318 -6.95 15.93 6.93
N GLY A 319 -7.89 15.18 6.37
CA GLY A 319 -7.86 14.72 4.99
C GLY A 319 -6.55 13.99 4.66
N ASP A 320 -6.04 14.25 3.45
CA ASP A 320 -4.77 13.69 2.96
C ASP A 320 -3.53 14.19 3.72
N ALA A 321 -3.64 15.24 4.55
CA ALA A 321 -2.52 15.68 5.39
C ALA A 321 -2.15 14.62 6.45
N GLY A 322 -3.09 13.73 6.78
CA GLY A 322 -2.86 12.55 7.60
C GLY A 322 -3.34 12.67 9.04
N MET A 323 -3.66 11.52 9.63
CA MET A 323 -4.07 11.38 11.02
C MET A 323 -3.01 11.87 12.01
N ASP A 324 -1.73 11.83 11.63
CA ASP A 324 -0.64 12.38 12.44
C ASP A 324 -0.70 13.91 12.60
N LYS A 325 -1.65 14.57 11.93
CA LYS A 325 -1.96 16.00 12.08
C LYS A 325 -3.22 16.28 12.89
N CYS A 326 -3.98 15.25 13.28
CA CYS A 326 -5.11 15.45 14.20
C CYS A 326 -4.57 15.89 15.58
N ALA A 327 -5.21 16.90 16.19
CA ALA A 327 -4.79 17.39 17.51
C ALA A 327 -4.82 16.28 18.59
N ASP A 328 -5.73 15.32 18.45
CA ASP A 328 -5.94 14.22 19.37
C ASP A 328 -5.25 12.91 18.95
N ALA A 329 -4.33 12.93 17.97
CA ALA A 329 -3.65 11.73 17.47
C ALA A 329 -2.76 11.03 18.51
N GLY A 330 -2.50 11.65 19.66
CA GLY A 330 -1.60 11.10 20.68
C GLY A 330 -0.15 11.15 20.23
N PHE A 331 0.62 10.10 20.54
CA PHE A 331 2.04 10.03 20.20
C PHE A 331 2.24 9.70 18.71
N ILE A 332 3.16 10.43 18.07
CA ILE A 332 3.52 10.22 16.67
C ILE A 332 4.88 9.53 16.61
N ASN A 333 4.94 8.39 15.92
CA ASN A 333 6.16 7.63 15.75
C ASN A 333 7.18 8.38 14.89
N ASP A 334 8.47 8.23 15.24
CA ASP A 334 9.57 8.83 14.49
C ASP A 334 9.75 8.11 13.13
N PRO A 335 9.54 8.82 12.00
CA PRO A 335 9.63 8.21 10.68
C PRO A 335 11.04 7.75 10.29
N SER A 336 12.08 8.12 11.04
CA SER A 336 13.45 7.61 10.85
C SER A 336 13.63 6.16 11.33
N THR A 337 12.71 5.69 12.17
CA THR A 337 12.70 4.33 12.71
C THR A 337 11.84 3.39 11.85
N SER A 338 11.73 2.13 12.25
CA SER A 338 10.90 1.14 11.55
C SER A 338 10.35 0.13 12.54
N CYS A 339 9.13 -0.35 12.29
CA CYS A 339 8.56 -1.47 13.00
C CYS A 339 8.42 -2.64 12.04
N ASN A 340 9.21 -3.70 12.25
CA ASN A 340 9.17 -4.91 11.45
C ASN A 340 9.21 -6.12 12.37
N ILE A 341 8.61 -7.23 11.94
CA ILE A 341 8.68 -8.52 12.63
C ILE A 341 9.22 -9.60 11.70
N ALA A 342 9.66 -10.71 12.28
CA ALA A 342 10.09 -11.86 11.50
C ALA A 342 8.88 -12.56 10.85
N ASN A 343 9.01 -12.90 9.58
CA ASN A 343 8.10 -13.85 8.94
C ASN A 343 8.27 -15.22 9.61
N GLN A 344 7.17 -15.84 10.04
CA GLN A 344 7.16 -17.15 10.70
C GLN A 344 7.12 -18.32 9.71
N ILE A 345 6.69 -18.07 8.48
CA ILE A 345 6.64 -19.06 7.40
C ILE A 345 7.85 -18.83 6.49
N ILE A 346 8.92 -19.56 6.75
CA ILE A 346 10.19 -19.39 6.03
C ILE A 346 10.14 -20.11 4.68
N GLU A 347 9.94 -19.33 3.62
CA GLU A 347 10.00 -19.78 2.23
C GLU A 347 10.48 -18.65 1.29
N PRO A 348 10.94 -18.96 0.07
CA PRO A 348 11.25 -17.95 -0.93
C PRO A 348 9.98 -17.18 -1.34
N ILE A 349 9.93 -15.88 -1.04
CA ILE A 349 8.81 -14.99 -1.40
C ILE A 349 9.21 -13.84 -2.33
N SER A 350 10.51 -13.73 -2.64
CA SER A 350 11.11 -12.66 -3.46
C SER A 350 12.30 -13.20 -4.27
N GLY A 351 12.82 -12.38 -5.17
CA GLY A 351 13.79 -12.83 -6.18
C GLY A 351 13.10 -13.44 -7.40
N VAL A 352 13.86 -14.22 -8.18
CA VAL A 352 13.33 -15.00 -9.30
C VAL A 352 12.81 -16.32 -8.75
N LEU A 353 11.52 -16.58 -8.95
CA LEU A 353 10.83 -17.76 -8.43
C LEU A 353 10.33 -18.64 -9.57
N ASP A 354 10.51 -19.96 -9.48
CA ASP A 354 9.97 -20.91 -10.46
C ASP A 354 8.46 -21.15 -10.29
N LYS A 355 7.95 -20.90 -9.08
CA LYS A 355 6.55 -21.04 -8.69
C LYS A 355 6.18 -19.96 -7.68
N LEU A 356 4.90 -19.59 -7.61
CA LEU A 356 4.43 -18.70 -6.54
C LEU A 356 4.58 -19.40 -5.18
N PRO A 357 4.83 -18.64 -4.10
CA PRO A 357 4.93 -19.21 -2.75
C PRO A 357 3.63 -19.92 -2.35
N GLY A 358 3.74 -20.94 -1.49
CA GLY A 358 2.62 -21.84 -1.19
C GLY A 358 2.19 -22.75 -2.35
N ASP A 359 2.99 -22.86 -3.40
CA ASP A 359 2.74 -23.67 -4.60
C ASP A 359 1.46 -23.29 -5.36
N ASN A 360 1.10 -22.00 -5.31
CA ASN A 360 -0.10 -21.49 -5.98
C ASN A 360 0.07 -21.53 -7.50
N PRO A 361 -0.75 -22.32 -8.23
CA PRO A 361 -0.70 -22.33 -9.68
C PRO A 361 -1.36 -21.05 -10.25
N PRO A 362 -0.89 -20.53 -11.38
CA PRO A 362 -1.62 -19.48 -12.10
C PRO A 362 -3.01 -19.96 -12.54
N THR A 363 -4.03 -19.16 -12.24
CA THR A 363 -5.46 -19.41 -12.50
C THR A 363 -6.15 -18.14 -13.00
N GLY A 364 -7.29 -18.29 -13.68
CA GLY A 364 -8.07 -17.20 -14.26
C GLY A 364 -7.92 -17.09 -15.77
N TRP A 365 -8.82 -16.33 -16.41
CA TRP A 365 -8.85 -16.14 -17.87
C TRP A 365 -8.96 -17.44 -18.68
N GLY A 366 -9.76 -18.40 -18.18
CA GLY A 366 -9.91 -19.72 -18.79
C GLY A 366 -8.64 -20.58 -18.70
N GLN A 367 -7.67 -20.22 -17.86
CA GLN A 367 -6.47 -21.01 -17.59
C GLN A 367 -6.39 -21.41 -16.11
N GLY A 368 -5.84 -22.60 -15.84
CA GLY A 368 -5.82 -23.20 -14.50
C GLY A 368 -7.10 -23.98 -14.21
N ALA A 369 -7.12 -24.76 -13.12
CA ALA A 369 -8.22 -25.67 -12.84
C ALA A 369 -9.52 -24.90 -12.55
N GLU A 370 -10.42 -24.84 -13.53
CA GLU A 370 -11.82 -24.43 -13.33
C GLU A 370 -12.64 -25.46 -12.54
N ASP A 371 -12.07 -26.60 -12.15
CA ASP A 371 -12.77 -27.63 -11.37
C ASP A 371 -11.81 -28.47 -10.51
N VAL A 372 -11.46 -28.02 -9.29
CA VAL A 372 -11.05 -28.94 -8.21
C VAL A 372 -11.53 -28.42 -6.85
N PRO A 373 -12.34 -29.19 -6.09
CA PRO A 373 -12.68 -28.88 -4.70
C PRO A 373 -11.43 -28.84 -3.83
N SER A 374 -11.34 -27.82 -2.99
CA SER A 374 -10.42 -27.71 -1.84
C SER A 374 -10.15 -29.07 -1.19
N THR A 375 -8.96 -29.60 -1.45
CA THR A 375 -8.35 -30.63 -0.60
C THR A 375 -7.13 -29.99 0.03
N SER A 376 -7.28 -29.65 1.31
CA SER A 376 -6.19 -29.20 2.18
C SER A 376 -5.02 -30.18 2.12
N PRO A 377 -3.77 -29.72 1.91
CA PRO A 377 -2.62 -30.52 2.29
C PRO A 377 -2.52 -30.49 3.82
N SER A 378 -2.59 -31.69 4.39
CA SER A 378 -2.34 -32.01 5.79
C SER A 378 -0.99 -31.47 6.26
N GLY A 379 -0.97 -31.01 7.52
CA GLY A 379 0.14 -30.30 8.13
C GLY A 379 1.46 -31.04 8.14
N GLU A 380 2.51 -30.31 7.80
CA GLU A 380 3.88 -30.60 8.20
C GLU A 380 4.31 -29.59 9.27
N SER A 381 4.54 -30.11 10.47
CA SER A 381 5.02 -29.38 11.64
C SER A 381 6.50 -29.06 11.50
N VAL A 382 6.85 -27.79 11.27
CA VAL A 382 8.24 -27.32 11.35
C VAL A 382 8.50 -26.78 12.76
N SER A 383 9.52 -27.36 13.42
CA SER A 383 9.87 -27.09 14.82
C SER A 383 10.69 -25.79 14.94
N VAL A 384 10.19 -24.84 15.73
CA VAL A 384 10.85 -23.56 16.03
C VAL A 384 11.84 -23.73 17.20
N THR A 385 13.12 -23.42 16.97
CA THR A 385 14.14 -23.31 18.02
C THR A 385 14.30 -21.84 18.41
N THR A 386 13.95 -21.51 19.65
CA THR A 386 14.11 -20.18 20.25
C THR A 386 15.50 -20.04 20.85
N THR A 387 16.19 -18.95 20.51
CA THR A 387 17.35 -18.48 21.29
C THR A 387 17.18 -17.01 21.58
N ALA A 388 17.11 -16.67 22.86
CA ALA A 388 16.97 -15.32 23.40
C ALA A 388 18.33 -14.68 23.67
N GLN A 389 18.39 -13.33 23.59
CA GLN A 389 19.29 -12.36 24.26
C GLN A 389 19.46 -11.12 23.33
N SER A 390 19.61 -9.86 23.76
CA SER A 390 19.52 -9.16 25.04
C SER A 390 19.73 -7.65 24.74
N ASN A 391 19.18 -6.78 25.60
CA ASN A 391 19.24 -5.31 25.56
C ASN A 391 20.64 -4.68 25.44
N VAL A 392 20.75 -3.55 24.70
CA VAL A 392 21.70 -2.46 24.99
C VAL A 392 21.02 -1.10 24.76
N LYS A 393 21.17 -0.19 25.73
CA LYS A 393 20.62 1.17 25.78
C LYS A 393 21.49 2.20 25.04
N THR A 394 20.78 3.08 24.33
CA THR A 394 20.93 4.52 24.05
C THR A 394 22.21 5.29 24.39
N ALA A 395 22.64 6.13 23.43
CA ALA A 395 23.07 7.51 23.66
C ALA A 395 22.85 8.37 22.39
N ALA A 396 22.45 9.63 22.58
CA ALA A 396 22.28 10.70 21.58
C ALA A 396 22.89 12.00 22.18
N PRO A 397 22.90 13.15 21.48
CA PRO A 397 23.34 13.45 20.11
C PRO A 397 24.36 14.62 20.09
N SER A 398 24.89 15.00 18.91
CA SER A 398 25.46 16.34 18.70
C SER A 398 25.38 16.82 17.24
N ASP A 399 24.95 18.07 17.11
CA ASP A 399 24.76 18.94 15.94
C ASP A 399 26.00 19.14 15.04
N SER A 400 25.81 19.16 13.71
CA SER A 400 26.41 20.19 12.82
C SER A 400 26.00 20.01 11.34
N THR A 401 25.64 21.14 10.72
CA THR A 401 25.45 21.41 9.28
C THR A 401 26.64 21.02 8.40
N GLY A 402 26.42 20.23 7.34
CA GLY A 402 27.44 19.89 6.35
C GLY A 402 26.87 19.76 4.93
N THR A 403 27.30 20.65 4.04
CA THR A 403 27.09 20.56 2.58
C THR A 403 27.91 19.40 2.01
N ASP A 404 27.22 18.44 1.39
CA ASP A 404 27.76 17.24 0.74
C ASP A 404 28.72 17.63 -0.41
N SER A 405 29.99 17.27 -0.32
CA SER A 405 31.01 17.71 -1.29
C SER A 405 32.11 16.70 -1.61
N SER A 406 31.92 15.39 -1.40
CA SER A 406 32.77 14.41 -2.11
C SER A 406 32.17 13.01 -2.19
N ILE A 407 31.42 12.73 -3.26
CA ILE A 407 31.13 11.37 -3.70
C ILE A 407 32.30 10.90 -4.58
N SER A 408 32.96 9.80 -4.21
CA SER A 408 34.13 9.31 -4.93
C SER A 408 33.80 9.05 -6.41
N GLY A 409 34.53 9.68 -7.33
CA GLY A 409 34.32 9.53 -8.77
C GLY A 409 33.26 10.45 -9.37
N TRP A 410 32.58 11.28 -8.58
CA TRP A 410 31.50 12.17 -9.02
C TRP A 410 31.67 13.59 -8.45
N SER A 411 31.43 14.60 -9.29
CA SER A 411 31.43 16.01 -8.92
C SER A 411 30.01 16.53 -8.75
N TYR A 412 29.70 17.16 -7.62
CA TYR A 412 28.43 17.86 -7.44
C TYR A 412 28.39 19.12 -8.31
N LEU A 413 27.40 19.23 -9.20
CA LEU A 413 27.23 20.38 -10.09
C LEU A 413 26.34 21.48 -9.48
N GLY A 414 25.53 21.14 -8.48
CA GLY A 414 24.61 22.06 -7.78
C GLY A 414 23.15 21.62 -7.84
N CYS A 415 22.29 22.48 -7.33
CA CYS A 415 20.83 22.33 -7.41
C CYS A 415 20.29 22.84 -8.75
N TYR A 416 19.49 22.03 -9.44
CA TYR A 416 18.91 22.34 -10.76
C TYR A 416 17.39 22.19 -10.75
N SER A 417 16.67 23.05 -11.48
CA SER A 417 15.23 22.96 -11.63
C SER A 417 14.85 21.69 -12.37
N ASP A 418 13.86 20.96 -11.90
CA ASP A 418 13.23 19.90 -12.66
C ASP A 418 11.80 20.26 -13.07
N ASN A 419 11.32 19.66 -14.15
CA ASN A 419 9.95 19.80 -14.59
C ASN A 419 9.27 18.44 -14.54
N VAL A 420 8.27 18.31 -13.67
CA VAL A 420 7.50 17.06 -13.49
C VAL A 420 6.84 16.55 -14.77
N SER A 421 6.58 17.45 -15.73
CA SER A 421 6.02 17.13 -17.05
C SER A 421 7.09 16.81 -18.10
N ALA A 422 8.34 17.24 -17.88
CA ALA A 422 9.47 17.06 -18.79
C ALA A 422 10.79 16.96 -17.98
N ARG A 423 11.08 15.77 -17.45
CA ARG A 423 12.22 15.53 -16.56
C ARG A 423 13.55 15.91 -17.21
N ALA A 424 14.41 16.58 -16.43
CA ALA A 424 15.69 17.10 -16.87
C ALA A 424 16.70 16.02 -17.22
N LEU A 425 16.71 14.92 -16.48
CA LEU A 425 17.50 13.72 -16.77
C LEU A 425 16.58 12.65 -17.36
N THR A 426 16.79 12.33 -18.63
CA THR A 426 15.85 11.52 -19.44
C THR A 426 16.29 10.08 -19.67
N GLY A 427 17.47 9.68 -19.20
CA GLY A 427 18.04 8.34 -19.41
C GLY A 427 17.32 7.25 -18.61
N ILE A 428 17.52 7.23 -17.30
CA ILE A 428 16.74 6.39 -16.37
C ILE A 428 16.01 7.32 -15.41
N LYS A 429 14.72 7.10 -15.23
CA LYS A 429 13.89 7.87 -14.29
C LYS A 429 13.48 6.92 -13.17
N PHE A 430 13.59 7.39 -11.92
CA PHE A 430 13.24 6.60 -10.73
C PHE A 430 14.02 5.27 -10.62
N ALA A 431 15.34 5.34 -10.74
CA ALA A 431 16.21 4.19 -10.56
C ALA A 431 15.93 3.46 -9.23
N ASN A 432 15.80 2.14 -9.30
CA ASN A 432 15.45 1.33 -8.15
C ASN A 432 16.68 1.04 -7.28
N LEU A 433 16.77 1.75 -6.16
CA LEU A 433 17.79 1.55 -5.13
C LEU A 433 17.26 0.77 -3.92
N GLY A 434 15.96 0.42 -3.90
CA GLY A 434 15.23 -0.13 -2.76
C GLY A 434 14.50 0.94 -1.94
N VAL A 435 13.38 0.55 -1.32
CA VAL A 435 12.54 1.44 -0.49
C VAL A 435 13.34 1.97 0.70
N GLY A 436 13.39 3.29 0.84
CA GLY A 436 14.15 3.95 1.92
C GLY A 436 15.67 3.74 1.81
N LYS A 437 16.20 3.53 0.60
CA LYS A 437 17.63 3.30 0.35
C LYS A 437 18.27 4.34 -0.57
N VAL A 438 17.49 5.28 -1.10
CA VAL A 438 18.01 6.30 -2.01
C VAL A 438 18.93 7.25 -1.24
N THR A 439 20.17 7.34 -1.71
CA THR A 439 21.18 8.33 -1.31
C THR A 439 21.81 8.91 -2.57
N SER A 440 22.44 10.08 -2.49
CA SER A 440 23.19 10.62 -3.64
C SER A 440 24.32 9.67 -4.07
N THR A 441 24.96 9.01 -3.10
CA THR A 441 25.96 7.96 -3.36
C THR A 441 25.37 6.74 -4.08
N ALA A 442 24.26 6.19 -3.61
CA ALA A 442 23.64 5.04 -4.23
C ALA A 442 23.10 5.36 -5.64
N CYS A 443 22.63 6.59 -5.84
CA CYS A 443 22.16 7.06 -7.14
C CYS A 443 23.30 7.19 -8.16
N THR A 444 24.40 7.83 -7.77
CA THR A 444 25.60 7.94 -8.61
C THR A 444 26.21 6.58 -8.95
N ASP A 445 26.28 5.65 -7.98
CA ASP A 445 26.73 4.27 -8.21
C ASP A 445 25.84 3.52 -9.20
N TYR A 446 24.51 3.67 -9.08
CA TYR A 446 23.57 3.05 -10.00
C TYR A 446 23.72 3.62 -11.41
N CYS A 447 23.77 4.95 -11.56
CA CYS A 447 23.92 5.60 -12.85
C CYS A 447 25.27 5.26 -13.51
N ALA A 448 26.35 5.14 -12.72
CA ALA A 448 27.65 4.66 -13.19
C ALA A 448 27.56 3.24 -13.77
N LYS A 449 26.93 2.30 -13.04
CA LYS A 449 26.74 0.91 -13.49
C LYS A 449 25.86 0.82 -14.73
N ALA A 450 24.88 1.70 -14.83
CA ALA A 450 24.02 1.84 -16.01
C ALA A 450 24.69 2.58 -17.19
N GLY A 451 25.90 3.14 -16.99
CA GLY A 451 26.72 3.74 -18.04
C GLY A 451 26.44 5.21 -18.35
N PHE A 452 25.73 5.93 -17.47
CA PHE A 452 25.39 7.34 -17.63
C PHE A 452 26.44 8.28 -17.03
N SER A 453 26.63 9.46 -17.63
CA SER A 453 27.59 10.45 -17.13
C SER A 453 27.03 11.42 -16.09
N LEU A 454 25.71 11.53 -15.96
CA LEU A 454 25.00 12.34 -14.97
C LEU A 454 24.09 11.49 -14.10
N ALA A 455 24.00 11.88 -12.83
CA ALA A 455 23.05 11.38 -11.86
C ALA A 455 22.37 12.56 -11.16
N GLY A 456 21.11 12.40 -10.79
CA GLY A 456 20.37 13.43 -10.07
C GLY A 456 19.42 12.81 -9.07
N THR A 457 19.38 13.37 -7.86
CA THR A 457 18.42 12.96 -6.82
C THR A 457 17.39 14.05 -6.58
N GLU A 458 16.12 13.67 -6.42
CA GLU A 458 14.98 14.56 -6.17
C GLU A 458 14.10 14.02 -5.03
N TYR A 459 13.38 14.91 -4.35
CA TYR A 459 12.29 14.59 -3.43
C TYR A 459 12.63 13.51 -2.39
N ALA A 460 13.84 13.57 -1.82
CA ALA A 460 14.40 12.65 -0.81
C ALA A 460 14.59 11.18 -1.26
N GLY A 461 13.82 10.71 -2.23
CA GLY A 461 13.66 9.29 -2.53
C GLY A 461 13.69 8.95 -4.01
N GLN A 462 14.05 9.88 -4.89
CA GLN A 462 14.05 9.67 -6.33
C GLN A 462 15.48 9.77 -6.86
N CYS A 463 15.79 8.90 -7.82
CA CYS A 463 17.09 8.88 -8.51
C CYS A 463 16.87 8.87 -10.02
N PHE A 464 17.60 9.72 -10.73
CA PHE A 464 17.54 9.89 -12.17
C PHE A 464 18.94 9.80 -12.76
N CYS A 465 19.06 9.22 -13.95
CA CYS A 465 20.30 9.11 -14.70
C CYS A 465 20.14 9.73 -16.10
N GLY A 466 21.23 10.26 -16.66
CA GLY A 466 21.24 10.76 -18.03
C GLY A 466 22.65 11.16 -18.47
N ASP A 467 22.80 11.66 -19.69
CA ASP A 467 24.10 12.15 -20.19
C ASP A 467 24.12 13.67 -20.40
N LYS A 468 22.97 14.34 -20.21
CA LYS A 468 22.78 15.79 -20.31
C LYS A 468 21.52 16.22 -19.55
N LEU A 469 21.46 17.49 -19.17
CA LEU A 469 20.28 18.13 -18.61
C LEU A 469 19.43 18.77 -19.73
N GLU A 470 18.15 18.43 -19.79
CA GLU A 470 17.18 18.96 -20.77
C GLU A 470 16.23 19.96 -20.12
N GLY A 471 16.17 21.20 -20.63
CA GLY A 471 15.21 22.21 -20.17
C GLY A 471 15.34 22.62 -18.69
N SER A 472 16.52 22.40 -18.10
CA SER A 472 16.81 22.62 -16.67
C SER A 472 17.81 23.76 -16.48
N VAL A 473 17.60 24.57 -15.43
CA VAL A 473 18.48 25.69 -15.06
C VAL A 473 18.96 25.52 -13.63
N LYS A 474 20.17 26.02 -13.32
CA LYS A 474 20.68 26.03 -11.95
C LYS A 474 19.84 26.97 -11.08
N ILE A 475 19.43 26.51 -9.91
CA ILE A 475 18.59 27.24 -8.94
C ILE A 475 19.32 27.33 -7.59
N GLY A 476 18.72 28.05 -6.63
CA GLY A 476 19.29 28.21 -5.29
C GLY A 476 19.37 26.89 -4.53
N GLU A 477 20.46 26.69 -3.80
CA GLU A 477 20.72 25.45 -3.03
C GLU A 477 19.66 25.22 -1.95
N GLU A 478 18.98 26.28 -1.48
CA GLU A 478 17.84 26.17 -0.56
C GLU A 478 16.62 25.46 -1.15
N LYS A 479 16.62 25.16 -2.46
CA LYS A 479 15.59 24.35 -3.11
C LYS A 479 15.94 22.86 -3.13
N CYS A 480 17.19 22.51 -2.89
CA CYS A 480 17.64 21.14 -2.69
C CYS A 480 17.97 20.97 -1.20
N ASP A 481 16.96 20.99 -0.34
CA ASP A 481 17.10 20.95 1.12
C ASP A 481 16.56 19.65 1.74
N MET A 482 16.09 18.70 0.92
CA MET A 482 15.55 17.44 1.40
C MET A 482 16.66 16.43 1.68
N LYS A 483 16.68 15.94 2.92
CA LYS A 483 17.53 14.82 3.34
C LYS A 483 17.16 13.54 2.57
N CYS A 484 18.16 12.74 2.21
CA CYS A 484 17.93 11.47 1.53
C CYS A 484 17.21 10.44 2.41
N ASN A 485 16.28 9.69 1.83
CA ASN A 485 15.53 8.63 2.51
C ASN A 485 16.42 7.48 3.01
N GLY A 486 17.56 7.24 2.34
CA GLY A 486 18.52 6.20 2.70
C GLY A 486 19.61 6.63 3.68
N ASP A 487 19.87 7.93 3.81
CA ASP A 487 20.93 8.50 4.64
C ASP A 487 20.68 10.00 4.85
N ASP A 488 20.27 10.37 6.05
CA ASP A 488 19.83 11.72 6.37
C ASP A 488 20.97 12.75 6.48
N SER A 489 22.23 12.28 6.35
CA SER A 489 23.42 13.12 6.21
C SER A 489 23.68 13.61 4.78
N GLN A 490 22.98 13.04 3.79
CA GLN A 490 23.05 13.43 2.38
C GLN A 490 21.81 14.22 1.95
N ILE A 491 21.95 15.04 0.92
CA ILE A 491 20.88 15.87 0.35
C ILE A 491 20.41 15.32 -0.99
N CYS A 492 19.16 14.87 -1.06
CA CYS A 492 18.55 14.26 -2.23
C CYS A 492 17.53 15.19 -2.91
N GLY A 493 17.98 16.38 -3.28
CA GLY A 493 17.20 17.37 -4.02
C GLY A 493 16.09 18.01 -3.18
N GLY A 494 14.99 18.38 -3.83
CA GLY A 494 13.80 18.96 -3.23
C GLY A 494 12.60 18.86 -4.16
N SER A 495 11.50 19.56 -3.88
CA SER A 495 10.32 19.55 -4.74
C SER A 495 10.60 20.20 -6.10
N ALA A 496 10.60 19.44 -7.19
CA ALA A 496 10.97 19.91 -8.54
C ALA A 496 12.40 20.48 -8.61
N ALA A 497 13.32 19.92 -7.80
CA ALA A 497 14.70 20.39 -7.67
C ALA A 497 15.67 19.20 -7.54
N LEU A 498 16.61 19.09 -8.47
CA LEU A 498 17.58 18.00 -8.56
C LEU A 498 18.93 18.41 -7.94
N SER A 499 19.42 17.62 -6.99
CA SER A 499 20.85 17.60 -6.66
C SER A 499 21.58 16.82 -7.77
N VAL A 500 22.33 17.51 -8.65
CA VAL A 500 22.95 16.90 -9.84
C VAL A 500 24.44 16.64 -9.63
N TYR A 501 24.89 15.45 -10.06
CA TYR A 501 26.27 14.99 -10.02
C TYR A 501 26.75 14.58 -11.42
N GLU A 502 28.00 14.85 -11.74
CA GLU A 502 28.66 14.44 -12.99
C GLU A 502 29.85 13.53 -12.74
N SER A 503 29.97 12.46 -13.52
CA SER A 503 31.09 11.52 -13.41
C SER A 503 32.41 12.20 -13.78
N THR A 504 33.41 12.03 -12.92
CA THR A 504 34.79 12.50 -13.16
C THR A 504 35.59 11.55 -14.06
N GLU A 505 35.08 10.34 -14.32
CA GLU A 505 35.69 9.39 -15.23
C GLU A 505 35.21 9.65 -16.67
N LYS A 506 36.14 10.01 -17.56
CA LYS A 506 35.83 10.17 -18.99
C LYS A 506 35.53 8.81 -19.62
N THR A 507 34.25 8.44 -19.68
CA THR A 507 33.80 7.21 -20.33
C THR A 507 34.10 7.25 -21.84
N SER A 508 35.23 6.66 -22.25
CA SER A 508 35.50 6.41 -23.67
C SER A 508 34.51 5.36 -24.19
N THR A 509 33.50 5.83 -24.94
CA THR A 509 32.42 5.09 -25.62
C THR A 509 32.84 3.90 -26.51
N ARG A 510 34.12 3.53 -26.56
CA ARG A 510 34.68 2.45 -27.38
C ARG A 510 34.72 1.08 -26.69
N LYS A 511 34.74 0.99 -25.36
CA LYS A 511 34.94 -0.31 -24.66
C LYS A 511 33.68 -1.18 -24.57
N LEU A 512 32.50 -0.57 -24.42
CA LEU A 512 31.23 -1.30 -24.17
C LEU A 512 30.64 -1.95 -25.43
N LYS A 513 30.75 -1.32 -26.61
CA LYS A 513 30.28 -1.91 -27.89
C LYS A 513 31.03 -3.20 -28.28
N ARG A 514 32.23 -3.42 -27.75
CA ARG A 514 33.03 -4.62 -28.04
C ARG A 514 32.65 -5.81 -27.16
N HIS A 515 32.10 -5.57 -25.97
CA HIS A 515 31.69 -6.64 -25.04
C HIS A 515 30.27 -7.15 -25.36
N LEU A 516 29.34 -6.27 -25.73
CA LEU A 516 28.00 -6.70 -26.17
C LEU A 516 28.02 -7.49 -27.49
N ARG A 517 28.94 -7.17 -28.42
CA ARG A 517 29.07 -7.89 -29.69
C ARG A 517 29.67 -9.29 -29.54
N SER A 518 30.44 -9.58 -28.49
CA SER A 518 30.95 -10.94 -28.27
C SER A 518 29.91 -11.83 -27.59
N HIS A 519 29.01 -11.27 -26.77
CA HIS A 519 27.96 -12.05 -26.12
C HIS A 519 26.81 -12.45 -27.07
N LEU A 520 26.51 -11.62 -28.07
CA LEU A 520 25.44 -11.88 -29.04
C LEU A 520 25.88 -12.69 -30.28
N ARG A 521 27.16 -13.04 -30.43
CA ARG A 521 27.67 -13.88 -31.54
C ARG A 521 27.95 -15.34 -31.15
N GLY A 522 27.72 -15.72 -29.90
CA GLY A 522 27.98 -17.08 -29.40
C GLY A 522 26.82 -18.07 -29.52
N VAL A 523 25.68 -17.70 -30.13
CA VAL A 523 24.47 -18.55 -30.17
C VAL A 523 24.26 -19.26 -31.52
N HIS A 524 25.18 -19.11 -32.48
CA HIS A 524 25.21 -19.97 -33.67
C HIS A 524 26.63 -20.48 -33.94
N ALA A 525 26.97 -21.60 -33.32
CA ALA A 525 27.96 -22.57 -33.78
C ALA A 525 27.54 -23.96 -33.26
#